data_AF-A0A518VDE6-F1
#
_entry.id   AF-A0A518VDE6-F1
#
_cell.length_a   1.000
_cell.length_b   1.000
_cell.length_c   1.000
_cell.angle_alpha   90.00
_cell.angle_beta   90.00
_cell.angle_gamma   90.00
#
_symmetry.space_group_name_H-M   'P 1'
#
loop_
_entity.id
_entity.type
_entity.pdbx_description
1 polymer ?
#
loop_
_entity_poly.entity_id
_entity_poly.type
_entity_poly.pdbx_seq_one_letter_code
_entity_poly.pdbx_strand_id
1 'polypeptide(L)'
;MKKSWHVCLMSVIWTCFVVAGCSTQSSSYGSEEKVDLSQVFQALESVSVLTTNGQEIPLPMEDFEKNFTDRRLSLVMSKDALVDQEIKFRLIAYRQKEAPLVMEVGEHGFTYANNTYRGDNASVFYQTARKQLGQAVISAQDLGGLEFKAVDLSQANTVTVRGTTAQEARRLISESKMLDQSVHAYPLYPSYQVSYTQGQSGLHLEQLQPTLLRCVIGREVIYYQTSSALYKLVTNLLPERPKTTGWEELYEATRLNAVSDGQQTSKNEAHLMKQNLIQQGKIHQVIRVLTRTQHSNATIQHQGKSTFPLNLTFYVDQLQYQMKVEGNYVLYQGKQYYWPNLQTNIESILFTIKD
;
A
#
# COMPACT_ATOMS: atom_id res chain seq x y z
N MET A 1 -8.73 25.78 75.79
CA MET A 1 -7.33 26.15 75.49
C MET A 1 -7.04 25.67 74.07
N LYS A 2 -7.24 26.50 73.04
CA LYS A 2 -6.27 27.40 72.36
C LYS A 2 -5.08 26.69 71.67
N LYS A 3 -5.03 26.92 70.34
CA LYS A 3 -3.95 26.81 69.31
C LYS A 3 -3.88 25.48 68.54
N SER A 4 -4.32 25.43 67.26
CA SER A 4 -3.82 26.04 66.00
C SER A 4 -2.80 25.11 65.33
N TRP A 5 -3.16 24.36 64.28
CA TRP A 5 -3.13 24.70 62.83
C TRP A 5 -1.71 24.74 62.27
N HIS A 6 -1.40 23.82 61.34
CA HIS A 6 -0.71 24.00 60.05
C HIS A 6 -0.58 22.60 59.38
N VAL A 7 -1.38 22.30 58.36
CA VAL A 7 -1.00 22.35 56.93
C VAL A 7 0.11 21.35 56.59
N CYS A 8 -0.26 20.22 55.98
CA CYS A 8 0.36 19.78 54.73
C CYS A 8 -0.55 18.77 54.02
N LEU A 9 -1.43 19.33 53.20
CA LEU A 9 -2.13 18.64 52.13
C LEU A 9 -1.06 18.32 51.08
N MET A 10 -0.60 17.08 51.01
CA MET A 10 0.32 16.63 49.96
C MET A 10 -0.34 15.54 49.15
N SER A 11 -0.72 15.96 47.95
CA SER A 11 -0.92 15.20 46.73
C SER A 11 -0.03 13.98 46.63
N VAL A 12 -0.62 12.78 46.71
CA VAL A 12 0.04 11.54 46.29
C VAL A 12 -0.02 11.49 44.76
N ILE A 13 1.00 12.06 44.13
CA ILE A 13 1.35 11.79 42.74
C ILE A 13 2.01 10.41 42.75
N TRP A 14 1.28 9.39 42.29
CA TRP A 14 1.86 8.08 41.98
C TRP A 14 2.58 8.19 40.63
N THR A 15 3.78 8.77 40.64
CA THR A 15 4.77 8.55 39.58
C THR A 15 5.28 7.11 39.71
N CYS A 16 4.76 6.21 38.87
CA CYS A 16 5.40 4.92 38.60
C CYS A 16 6.72 5.19 37.87
N PHE A 17 7.78 5.47 38.62
CA PHE A 17 9.14 5.26 38.14
C PHE A 17 9.33 3.76 37.94
N VAL A 18 9.26 3.31 36.70
CA VAL A 18 9.84 2.03 36.29
C VAL A 18 11.34 2.18 36.50
N VAL A 19 11.83 1.66 37.62
CA VAL A 19 13.26 1.49 37.85
C VAL A 19 13.73 0.45 36.84
N ALA A 20 14.37 0.93 35.78
CA ALA A 20 15.15 0.12 34.87
C ALA A 20 16.30 -0.50 35.69
N GLY A 21 16.13 -1.76 36.08
CA GLY A 21 17.21 -2.59 36.57
C GLY A 21 18.13 -2.94 35.41
N CYS A 22 19.23 -2.20 35.27
CA CYS A 22 20.34 -2.51 34.39
C CYS A 22 20.92 -3.89 34.73
N SER A 23 20.68 -4.89 33.90
CA SER A 23 21.71 -5.90 33.61
C SER A 23 22.37 -5.50 32.30
N THR A 24 23.42 -4.70 32.39
CA THR A 24 24.31 -4.45 31.26
C THR A 24 25.09 -5.72 30.94
N GLN A 25 24.51 -6.60 30.14
CA GLN A 25 25.31 -7.46 29.28
C GLN A 25 25.81 -6.56 28.16
N SER A 26 27.09 -6.17 28.24
CA SER A 26 27.80 -5.53 27.14
C SER A 26 27.98 -6.56 26.02
N SER A 27 26.96 -6.76 25.18
CA SER A 27 27.14 -7.43 23.90
C SER A 27 27.98 -6.50 23.02
N SER A 28 29.16 -7.00 22.65
CA SER A 28 30.08 -6.30 21.76
C SER A 28 29.36 -6.01 20.43
N TYR A 29 29.22 -4.74 20.08
CA TYR A 29 28.70 -4.34 18.77
C TYR A 29 29.59 -4.92 17.66
N GLY A 30 29.01 -5.76 16.80
CA GLY A 30 29.74 -6.50 15.77
C GLY A 30 30.05 -7.96 16.12
N SER A 31 29.64 -8.45 17.30
CA SER A 31 29.57 -9.89 17.56
C SER A 31 28.25 -10.46 17.03
N GLU A 32 28.31 -11.56 16.27
CA GLU A 32 27.14 -12.33 15.85
C GLU A 32 26.44 -12.89 17.10
N GLU A 33 25.37 -12.23 17.54
CA GLU A 33 24.51 -12.78 18.59
C GLU A 33 23.57 -13.81 17.94
N LYS A 34 23.82 -15.08 18.22
CA LYS A 34 22.95 -16.17 17.76
C LYS A 34 21.70 -16.20 18.61
N VAL A 35 20.69 -15.44 18.21
CA VAL A 35 19.35 -15.52 18.81
C VAL A 35 18.58 -16.64 18.11
N ASP A 36 18.15 -17.64 18.88
CA ASP A 36 17.28 -18.69 18.36
C ASP A 36 15.82 -18.20 18.40
N LEU A 37 15.26 -17.83 17.24
CA LEU A 37 13.88 -17.35 17.15
C LEU A 37 12.86 -18.39 17.63
N SER A 38 13.20 -19.68 17.61
CA SER A 38 12.34 -20.72 18.18
C SER A 38 12.13 -20.54 19.68
N GLN A 39 13.12 -19.97 20.39
CA GLN A 39 13.01 -19.63 21.81
C GLN A 39 12.20 -18.35 22.03
N VAL A 40 12.33 -17.39 21.12
CA VAL A 40 11.59 -16.12 21.15
C VAL A 40 10.08 -16.35 21.00
N PHE A 41 9.70 -17.32 20.18
CA PHE A 41 8.31 -17.68 19.88
C PHE A 41 7.80 -18.89 20.67
N GLN A 42 8.35 -19.16 21.85
CA GLN A 42 7.80 -20.21 22.73
C GLN A 42 6.48 -19.76 23.38
N ALA A 43 5.57 -20.74 23.57
CA ALA A 43 4.30 -20.56 24.28
C ALA A 43 3.42 -19.41 23.74
N LEU A 44 3.38 -19.25 22.42
CA LEU A 44 2.50 -18.29 21.75
C LEU A 44 1.02 -18.72 21.85
N GLU A 45 0.15 -17.76 22.16
CA GLU A 45 -1.31 -17.91 22.06
C GLU A 45 -1.79 -17.50 20.67
N SER A 46 -1.28 -16.38 20.15
CA SER A 46 -1.60 -15.86 18.84
C SER A 46 -0.53 -14.88 18.36
N VAL A 47 -0.45 -14.67 17.05
CA VAL A 47 0.41 -13.63 16.46
C VAL A 47 -0.43 -12.75 15.54
N SER A 48 -0.16 -11.45 15.57
CA SER A 48 -0.78 -10.49 14.67
C SER A 48 0.24 -9.50 14.12
N VAL A 49 -0.12 -8.86 13.02
CA VAL A 49 0.61 -7.73 12.45
C VAL A 49 -0.19 -6.47 12.72
N LEU A 50 0.42 -5.52 13.43
CA LEU A 50 -0.07 -4.15 13.53
C LEU A 50 0.58 -3.31 12.43
N THR A 51 -0.25 -2.90 11.49
CA THR A 51 0.15 -2.11 10.32
C THR A 51 0.42 -0.66 10.72
N THR A 52 1.13 0.09 9.89
CA THR A 52 1.45 1.50 10.14
C THR A 52 0.23 2.43 10.07
N ASN A 53 -0.89 1.99 9.49
CA ASN A 53 -2.17 2.69 9.55
C ASN A 53 -3.04 2.26 10.75
N GLY A 54 -2.49 1.49 11.70
CA GLY A 54 -3.15 1.13 12.96
C GLY A 54 -4.10 -0.05 12.89
N GLN A 55 -4.05 -0.84 11.82
CA GLN A 55 -4.88 -2.02 11.67
C GLN A 55 -4.14 -3.26 12.19
N GLU A 56 -4.82 -4.07 12.99
CA GLU A 56 -4.30 -5.34 13.45
C GLU A 56 -4.85 -6.49 12.59
N ILE A 57 -3.94 -7.32 12.05
CA ILE A 57 -4.28 -8.45 11.18
C ILE A 57 -3.75 -9.72 11.86
N PRO A 58 -4.63 -10.63 12.32
CA PRO A 58 -4.21 -11.90 12.92
C PRO A 58 -3.54 -12.79 11.86
N LEU A 59 -2.46 -13.46 12.24
CA LEU A 59 -1.76 -14.43 11.39
C LEU A 59 -2.21 -15.86 11.72
N PRO A 60 -2.30 -16.76 10.72
CA PRO A 60 -2.54 -18.19 10.97
C PRO A 60 -1.38 -18.81 11.76
N MET A 61 -1.66 -19.31 12.96
CA MET A 61 -0.63 -19.85 13.86
C MET A 61 0.11 -21.07 13.29
N GLU A 62 -0.60 -21.97 12.61
CA GLU A 62 0.00 -23.18 12.02
C GLU A 62 1.09 -22.83 10.99
N ASP A 63 0.82 -21.85 10.13
CA ASP A 63 1.79 -21.36 9.15
C ASP A 63 2.90 -20.53 9.81
N PHE A 64 2.58 -19.75 10.84
CA PHE A 64 3.55 -18.95 11.55
C PHE A 64 4.62 -19.80 12.23
N GLU A 65 4.20 -20.79 13.03
CA GLU A 65 5.12 -21.68 13.74
C GLU A 65 6.06 -22.38 12.75
N LYS A 66 5.51 -23.07 11.74
CA LYS A 66 6.28 -23.77 10.71
C LYS A 66 7.35 -22.89 10.02
N ASN A 67 7.05 -21.62 9.78
CA ASN A 67 7.96 -20.74 9.04
C ASN A 67 9.01 -20.04 9.91
N PHE A 68 8.78 -19.92 11.22
CA PHE A 68 9.67 -19.20 12.15
C PHE A 68 10.37 -20.09 13.19
N THR A 69 9.78 -21.19 13.65
CA THR A 69 10.39 -22.05 14.69
C THR A 69 11.51 -22.93 14.15
N ASP A 70 11.50 -23.27 12.86
CA ASP A 70 12.52 -24.14 12.27
C ASP A 70 13.76 -23.37 11.77
N ARG A 71 13.78 -22.04 11.92
CA ARG A 71 14.83 -21.17 11.39
C ARG A 71 15.72 -20.61 12.48
N ARG A 72 16.94 -21.14 12.57
CA ARG A 72 18.04 -20.47 13.30
C ARG A 72 18.56 -19.31 12.45
N LEU A 73 18.12 -18.09 12.75
CA LEU A 73 18.66 -16.89 12.14
C LEU A 73 19.83 -16.38 12.99
N SER A 74 21.04 -16.31 12.41
CA SER A 74 22.17 -15.63 13.06
C SER A 74 21.94 -14.13 12.98
N LEU A 75 21.66 -13.46 14.09
CA LEU A 75 21.35 -12.04 14.06
C LEU A 75 22.61 -11.20 14.30
N VAL A 76 22.75 -10.11 13.57
CA VAL A 76 23.84 -9.15 13.77
C VAL A 76 23.24 -7.90 14.40
N MET A 77 23.66 -7.63 15.64
CA MET A 77 23.22 -6.45 16.37
C MET A 77 23.85 -5.19 15.75
N SER A 78 22.99 -4.21 15.43
CA SER A 78 23.35 -2.92 14.85
C SER A 78 23.47 -1.84 15.93
N LYS A 79 24.37 -0.87 15.73
CA LYS A 79 24.41 0.38 16.51
C LYS A 79 23.30 1.35 16.08
N ASP A 80 22.92 1.27 14.81
CA ASP A 80 21.91 2.15 14.23
C ASP A 80 20.52 1.59 14.52
N ALA A 81 19.74 2.36 15.29
CA ALA A 81 18.35 2.07 15.57
C ALA A 81 17.52 2.04 14.28
N LEU A 82 16.41 1.30 14.31
CA LEU A 82 15.42 1.34 13.24
C LEU A 82 14.66 2.67 13.33
N VAL A 83 14.68 3.49 12.29
CA VAL A 83 13.94 4.76 12.28
C VAL A 83 12.50 4.55 11.84
N ASP A 84 11.58 5.41 12.28
CA ASP A 84 10.15 5.28 11.99
C ASP A 84 9.84 5.07 10.51
N GLN A 85 10.58 5.70 9.59
CA GLN A 85 10.38 5.60 8.14
C GLN A 85 10.73 4.22 7.57
N GLU A 86 11.65 3.49 8.21
CA GLU A 86 12.04 2.13 7.82
C GLU A 86 11.01 1.08 8.28
N ILE A 87 10.23 1.40 9.33
CA ILE A 87 9.22 0.50 9.87
C ILE A 87 8.10 0.32 8.85
N LYS A 88 7.87 -0.93 8.46
CA LYS A 88 6.78 -1.36 7.58
C LYS A 88 5.56 -1.77 8.37
N PHE A 89 5.77 -2.52 9.45
CA PHE A 89 4.74 -2.98 10.37
C PHE A 89 5.36 -3.42 11.71
N ARG A 90 4.51 -3.72 12.69
CA ARG A 90 4.90 -4.32 13.97
C ARG A 90 4.33 -5.72 14.08
N LEU A 91 5.14 -6.69 14.48
CA LEU A 91 4.69 -8.03 14.80
C LEU A 91 4.39 -8.10 16.30
N ILE A 92 3.18 -8.52 16.65
CA ILE A 92 2.73 -8.67 18.04
C ILE A 92 2.55 -10.16 18.31
N ALA A 93 3.36 -10.70 19.21
CA ALA A 93 3.31 -12.09 19.62
C ALA A 93 2.71 -12.17 21.03
N TYR A 94 1.49 -12.68 21.14
CA TYR A 94 0.78 -12.88 22.40
C TYR A 94 1.26 -14.17 23.04
N ARG A 95 1.66 -14.12 24.31
CA ARG A 95 2.31 -15.22 25.03
C ARG A 95 1.50 -15.63 26.24
N GLN A 96 1.49 -16.92 26.54
CA GLN A 96 0.80 -17.45 27.71
C GLN A 96 1.40 -16.85 28.99
N LYS A 97 0.59 -16.11 29.75
CA LYS A 97 0.93 -15.56 31.08
C LYS A 97 2.09 -14.55 31.10
N GLU A 98 2.49 -14.00 29.95
CA GLU A 98 3.50 -12.96 29.83
C GLU A 98 2.97 -11.77 29.02
N ALA A 99 3.64 -10.61 29.14
CA ALA A 99 3.30 -9.46 28.30
C ALA A 99 3.52 -9.78 26.80
N PRO A 100 2.71 -9.24 25.88
CA PRO A 100 2.94 -9.41 24.45
C PRO A 100 4.33 -8.92 24.04
N LEU A 101 4.99 -9.70 23.19
CA LEU A 101 6.24 -9.28 22.57
C LEU A 101 5.90 -8.44 21.33
N VAL A 102 6.45 -7.23 21.24
CA VAL A 102 6.30 -6.36 20.09
C VAL A 102 7.64 -6.18 19.41
N MET A 103 7.69 -6.45 18.12
CA MET A 103 8.87 -6.26 17.28
C MET A 103 8.54 -5.32 16.14
N GLU A 104 9.36 -4.30 15.93
CA GLU A 104 9.24 -3.41 14.79
C GLU A 104 10.01 -3.99 13.62
N VAL A 105 9.39 -4.03 12.44
CA VAL A 105 9.93 -4.74 11.29
C VAL A 105 10.04 -3.80 10.10
N GLY A 106 11.25 -3.69 9.55
CA GLY A 106 11.56 -3.02 8.29
C GLY A 106 12.20 -3.99 7.29
N GLU A 107 12.38 -3.56 6.04
CA GLU A 107 12.92 -4.39 4.96
C GLU A 107 14.31 -4.97 5.26
N HIS A 108 15.13 -4.22 6.02
CA HIS A 108 16.54 -4.54 6.28
C HIS A 108 16.88 -4.59 7.78
N GLY A 109 15.88 -4.54 8.65
CA GLY A 109 16.11 -4.53 10.08
C GLY A 109 14.85 -4.81 10.89
N PHE A 110 15.03 -5.33 12.09
CA PHE A 110 13.94 -5.46 13.06
C PHE A 110 14.43 -5.24 14.49
N THR A 111 13.50 -4.91 15.39
CA THR A 111 13.80 -4.72 16.81
C THR A 111 13.37 -5.94 17.63
N TYR A 112 14.23 -6.36 18.56
CA TYR A 112 13.94 -7.40 19.53
C TYR A 112 14.71 -7.11 20.82
N ALA A 113 14.07 -7.26 21.99
CA ALA A 113 14.67 -7.02 23.31
C ALA A 113 15.42 -5.67 23.44
N ASN A 114 14.86 -4.60 22.88
CA ASN A 114 15.44 -3.25 22.80
C ASN A 114 16.71 -3.11 21.93
N ASN A 115 17.11 -4.16 21.22
CA ASN A 115 18.20 -4.14 20.26
C ASN A 115 17.66 -4.07 18.82
N THR A 116 18.42 -3.45 17.93
CA THR A 116 18.13 -3.47 16.48
C THR A 116 19.05 -4.48 15.81
N TYR A 117 18.47 -5.36 15.01
CA TYR A 117 19.19 -6.35 14.22
C TYR A 117 19.09 -6.00 12.74
N ARG A 118 20.20 -6.05 12.00
CA ARG A 118 20.27 -5.72 10.57
C ARG A 118 21.01 -6.80 9.79
N GLY A 119 20.91 -6.76 8.46
CA GLY A 119 21.59 -7.69 7.54
C GLY A 119 20.66 -8.70 6.85
N ASP A 120 21.24 -9.68 6.18
CA ASP A 120 20.49 -10.63 5.34
C ASP A 120 19.44 -11.40 6.13
N ASN A 121 19.76 -11.83 7.36
CA ASN A 121 18.83 -12.55 8.21
C ASN A 121 17.66 -11.67 8.70
N ALA A 122 17.87 -10.36 8.87
CA ALA A 122 16.78 -9.42 9.15
C ALA A 122 15.87 -9.27 7.92
N SER A 123 16.46 -9.24 6.72
CA SER A 123 15.70 -9.23 5.47
C SER A 123 14.89 -10.52 5.29
N VAL A 124 15.46 -11.68 5.63
CA VAL A 124 14.74 -12.98 5.64
C VAL A 124 13.59 -12.97 6.63
N PHE A 125 13.79 -12.42 7.84
CA PHE A 125 12.73 -12.27 8.83
C PHE A 125 11.57 -11.43 8.29
N TYR A 126 11.87 -10.26 7.73
CA TYR A 126 10.90 -9.39 7.09
C TYR A 126 10.14 -10.10 5.95
N GLN A 127 10.83 -10.74 5.01
CA GLN A 127 10.18 -11.42 3.89
C GLN A 127 9.28 -12.57 4.38
N THR A 128 9.69 -13.27 5.43
CA THR A 128 8.89 -14.34 6.03
C THR A 128 7.63 -13.78 6.68
N ALA A 129 7.74 -12.70 7.47
CA ALA A 129 6.59 -12.05 8.11
C ALA A 129 5.65 -11.42 7.08
N ARG A 130 6.20 -10.77 6.06
CA ARG A 130 5.45 -10.20 4.93
C ARG A 130 4.67 -11.27 4.16
N LYS A 131 5.25 -12.46 3.97
CA LYS A 131 4.56 -13.59 3.34
C LYS A 131 3.37 -14.08 4.19
N GLN A 132 3.56 -14.18 5.50
CA GLN A 132 2.47 -14.53 6.42
C GLN A 132 1.36 -13.49 6.41
N LEU A 133 1.70 -12.19 6.43
CA LEU A 133 0.75 -11.09 6.29
C LEU A 133 -0.05 -11.21 4.98
N GLY A 134 0.63 -11.44 3.85
CA GLY A 134 -0.04 -11.57 2.56
C GLY A 134 -1.00 -12.76 2.50
N GLN A 135 -0.62 -13.90 3.10
CA GLN A 135 -1.50 -15.05 3.22
C GLN A 135 -2.73 -14.73 4.10
N ALA A 136 -2.53 -14.08 5.25
CA ALA A 136 -3.63 -13.71 6.14
C ALA A 136 -4.68 -12.83 5.46
N VAL A 137 -4.27 -11.92 4.57
CA VAL A 137 -5.15 -10.99 3.84
C VAL A 137 -6.12 -11.71 2.89
N ILE A 138 -5.64 -12.73 2.16
CA ILE A 138 -6.46 -13.48 1.18
C ILE A 138 -7.16 -14.69 1.80
N SER A 139 -6.66 -15.19 2.92
CA SER A 139 -7.27 -16.26 3.71
C SER A 139 -8.34 -15.74 4.69
N ALA A 140 -8.53 -14.42 4.80
CA ALA A 140 -9.53 -13.81 5.65
C ALA A 140 -10.95 -14.22 5.23
N GLN A 141 -11.50 -15.23 5.91
CA GLN A 141 -12.89 -15.66 5.74
C GLN A 141 -13.80 -14.88 6.69
N ASP A 142 -13.92 -13.57 6.50
CA ASP A 142 -14.78 -12.77 7.37
C ASP A 142 -16.27 -13.13 7.20
N LEU A 143 -17.07 -13.10 8.26
CA LEU A 143 -18.50 -13.43 8.22
C LEU A 143 -19.37 -12.29 7.65
N GLY A 144 -18.78 -11.15 7.29
CA GLY A 144 -19.48 -9.92 6.90
C GLY A 144 -20.03 -9.85 5.46
N GLY A 145 -19.36 -10.44 4.48
CA GLY A 145 -19.70 -10.29 3.04
C GLY A 145 -18.52 -9.75 2.24
N LEU A 146 -18.73 -9.43 0.96
CA LEU A 146 -17.76 -8.71 0.12
C LEU A 146 -18.44 -7.46 -0.47
N GLU A 147 -17.71 -6.37 -0.54
CA GLU A 147 -18.10 -5.18 -1.25
C GLU A 147 -17.21 -5.01 -2.49
N PHE A 148 -17.84 -4.85 -3.64
CA PHE A 148 -17.19 -4.55 -4.90
C PHE A 148 -17.41 -3.08 -5.25
N LYS A 149 -16.37 -2.39 -5.71
CA LYS A 149 -16.44 -1.00 -6.17
C LYS A 149 -15.80 -0.87 -7.55
N ALA A 150 -16.39 -0.02 -8.40
CA ALA A 150 -15.77 0.48 -9.61
C ALA A 150 -15.54 1.99 -9.39
N VAL A 151 -14.33 2.33 -8.94
CA VAL A 151 -13.99 3.66 -8.41
C VAL A 151 -14.21 4.74 -9.47
N ASP A 152 -13.73 4.48 -10.69
CA ASP A 152 -13.85 5.42 -11.81
C ASP A 152 -15.33 5.62 -12.25
N LEU A 153 -16.23 4.69 -11.92
CA LEU A 153 -17.65 4.77 -12.25
C LEU A 153 -18.52 5.28 -11.09
N SER A 154 -17.96 5.44 -9.89
CA SER A 154 -18.72 5.69 -8.65
C SER A 154 -19.83 4.65 -8.40
N GLN A 155 -19.59 3.39 -8.78
CA GLN A 155 -20.52 2.28 -8.55
C GLN A 155 -20.00 1.38 -7.43
N ALA A 156 -20.92 0.87 -6.61
CA ALA A 156 -20.63 -0.11 -5.57
C ALA A 156 -21.72 -1.19 -5.54
N ASN A 157 -21.34 -2.43 -5.24
CA ASN A 157 -22.25 -3.55 -5.07
C ASN A 157 -21.78 -4.40 -3.89
N THR A 158 -22.63 -4.57 -2.89
CA THR A 158 -22.33 -5.39 -1.71
C THR A 158 -23.02 -6.74 -1.85
N VAL A 159 -22.23 -7.82 -1.81
CA VAL A 159 -22.74 -9.19 -1.79
C VAL A 159 -22.57 -9.79 -0.40
N THR A 160 -23.62 -10.49 0.07
CA THR A 160 -23.61 -11.12 1.39
C THR A 160 -22.98 -12.51 1.35
N VAL A 161 -22.40 -12.97 2.46
CA VAL A 161 -21.63 -14.23 2.57
C VAL A 161 -22.37 -15.47 2.06
N ARG A 162 -23.70 -15.50 2.20
CA ARG A 162 -24.53 -16.66 1.82
C ARG A 162 -24.87 -16.72 0.33
N GLY A 163 -24.55 -15.68 -0.43
CA GLY A 163 -24.75 -15.66 -1.88
C GLY A 163 -23.67 -16.47 -2.61
N THR A 164 -24.07 -17.23 -3.63
CA THR A 164 -23.17 -18.02 -4.48
C THR A 164 -22.05 -17.17 -5.08
N THR A 165 -22.34 -15.93 -5.47
CA THR A 165 -21.35 -14.98 -6.00
C THR A 165 -20.31 -14.58 -4.97
N ALA A 166 -20.69 -14.36 -3.71
CA ALA A 166 -19.75 -14.01 -2.65
C ALA A 166 -18.83 -15.18 -2.32
N GLN A 167 -19.36 -16.40 -2.30
CA GLN A 167 -18.60 -17.63 -2.09
C GLN A 167 -17.60 -17.86 -3.22
N GLU A 168 -18.03 -17.69 -4.47
CA GLU A 168 -17.15 -17.85 -5.63
C GLU A 168 -16.04 -16.80 -5.65
N ALA A 169 -16.35 -15.54 -5.39
CA ALA A 169 -15.33 -14.49 -5.32
C ALA A 169 -14.32 -14.74 -4.19
N ARG A 170 -14.76 -15.19 -3.02
CA ARG A 170 -13.86 -15.58 -1.91
C ARG A 170 -12.95 -16.72 -2.30
N ARG A 171 -13.50 -17.76 -2.93
CA ARG A 171 -12.73 -18.89 -3.44
C ARG A 171 -11.62 -18.40 -4.38
N LEU A 172 -11.97 -17.59 -5.38
CA LEU A 172 -11.02 -17.03 -6.35
C LEU A 172 -9.96 -16.12 -5.70
N ILE A 173 -10.32 -15.32 -4.70
CA ILE A 173 -9.37 -14.51 -3.92
C ILE A 173 -8.43 -15.41 -3.12
N SER A 174 -8.95 -16.40 -2.40
CA SER A 174 -8.15 -17.31 -1.57
C SER A 174 -7.19 -18.19 -2.39
N GLU A 175 -7.53 -18.49 -3.65
CA GLU A 175 -6.68 -19.21 -4.60
C GLU A 175 -5.57 -18.33 -5.21
N SER A 176 -5.57 -17.03 -4.93
CA SER A 176 -4.60 -16.10 -5.49
C SER A 176 -3.21 -16.34 -4.88
N LYS A 177 -2.17 -16.28 -5.71
CA LYS A 177 -0.79 -16.51 -5.30
C LYS A 177 -0.09 -15.18 -5.07
N MET A 178 0.43 -14.96 -3.86
CA MET A 178 1.27 -13.81 -3.56
C MET A 178 2.53 -13.81 -4.43
N LEU A 179 2.90 -12.63 -4.94
CA LEU A 179 4.14 -12.40 -5.68
C LEU A 179 5.20 -11.82 -4.73
N ASP A 180 6.42 -12.34 -4.85
CA ASP A 180 7.54 -11.92 -3.99
C ASP A 180 8.06 -10.53 -4.33
N GLN A 181 7.93 -10.12 -5.61
CA GLN A 181 8.47 -8.88 -6.14
C GLN A 181 7.37 -7.82 -6.37
N SER A 182 7.77 -6.55 -6.33
CA SER A 182 6.90 -5.46 -6.75
C SER A 182 6.62 -5.55 -8.25
N VAL A 183 5.37 -5.29 -8.63
CA VAL A 183 4.97 -5.28 -10.04
C VAL A 183 4.66 -3.86 -10.47
N HIS A 184 5.32 -3.41 -11.53
CA HIS A 184 5.02 -2.13 -12.15
C HIS A 184 3.77 -2.26 -13.03
N ALA A 185 2.61 -2.08 -12.41
CA ALA A 185 1.31 -2.09 -13.07
C ALA A 185 0.42 -0.97 -12.54
N TYR A 186 -0.48 -0.50 -13.41
CA TYR A 186 -1.47 0.52 -13.11
C TYR A 186 -2.87 -0.05 -13.32
N PRO A 187 -3.87 0.39 -12.56
CA PRO A 187 -5.22 -0.10 -12.70
C PRO A 187 -5.80 0.25 -14.07
N LEU A 188 -6.42 -0.73 -14.71
CA LEU A 188 -7.24 -0.50 -15.90
C LEU A 188 -8.52 0.23 -15.52
N TYR A 189 -9.19 0.81 -16.52
CA TYR A 189 -10.47 1.48 -16.34
C TYR A 189 -11.55 0.43 -16.63
N PRO A 190 -12.62 0.35 -15.83
CA PRO A 190 -12.75 0.95 -14.50
C PRO A 190 -11.76 0.36 -13.49
N SER A 191 -11.27 1.17 -12.55
CA SER A 191 -10.50 0.66 -11.41
C SER A 191 -11.43 -0.07 -10.45
N TYR A 192 -11.33 -1.40 -10.45
CA TYR A 192 -12.13 -2.25 -9.58
C TYR A 192 -11.44 -2.52 -8.25
N GLN A 193 -12.23 -2.54 -7.18
CA GLN A 193 -11.77 -2.87 -5.84
C GLN A 193 -12.71 -3.87 -5.17
N VAL A 194 -12.15 -4.74 -4.34
CA VAL A 194 -12.89 -5.68 -3.49
C VAL A 194 -12.48 -5.44 -2.04
N SER A 195 -13.45 -5.22 -1.15
CA SER A 195 -13.21 -5.07 0.29
C SER A 195 -14.07 -6.04 1.10
N TYR A 196 -13.55 -6.44 2.26
CA TYR A 196 -14.33 -7.16 3.26
C TYR A 196 -15.20 -6.16 4.04
N THR A 197 -16.44 -6.54 4.33
CA THR A 197 -17.46 -5.63 4.88
C THR A 197 -17.43 -5.52 6.40
N GLN A 198 -16.81 -6.46 7.12
CA GLN A 198 -16.62 -6.41 8.58
C GLN A 198 -15.15 -6.68 8.97
N GLY A 199 -14.78 -6.30 10.20
CA GLY A 199 -13.51 -6.63 10.85
C GLY A 199 -12.26 -5.89 10.37
N GLN A 200 -12.18 -5.50 9.10
CA GLN A 200 -10.97 -4.97 8.46
C GLN A 200 -11.25 -3.69 7.66
N SER A 201 -11.85 -2.70 8.31
CA SER A 201 -12.08 -1.35 7.76
C SER A 201 -10.77 -0.80 7.16
N GLY A 202 -10.66 -0.82 5.83
CA GLY A 202 -9.52 -0.27 5.08
C GLY A 202 -8.80 -1.27 4.17
N LEU A 203 -8.92 -2.58 4.40
CA LEU A 203 -8.34 -3.56 3.49
C LEU A 203 -9.19 -3.71 2.24
N HIS A 204 -8.56 -3.43 1.11
CA HIS A 204 -9.14 -3.65 -0.20
C HIS A 204 -8.09 -4.24 -1.14
N LEU A 205 -8.56 -5.12 -2.01
CA LEU A 205 -7.83 -5.67 -3.13
C LEU A 205 -8.22 -4.85 -4.37
N GLU A 206 -7.27 -4.11 -4.92
CA GLU A 206 -7.45 -3.37 -6.16
C GLU A 206 -7.02 -4.24 -7.34
N GLN A 207 -7.88 -4.31 -8.35
CA GLN A 207 -7.60 -5.03 -9.58
C GLN A 207 -6.76 -4.14 -10.51
N LEU A 208 -5.47 -4.48 -10.66
CA LEU A 208 -4.59 -3.72 -11.55
C LEU A 208 -4.76 -4.15 -13.01
N GLN A 209 -4.82 -5.46 -13.24
CA GLN A 209 -5.00 -6.11 -14.54
C GLN A 209 -5.91 -7.33 -14.34
N PRO A 210 -6.48 -7.97 -15.39
CA PRO A 210 -7.44 -9.06 -15.21
C PRO A 210 -6.97 -10.23 -14.33
N THR A 211 -5.66 -10.42 -14.18
CA THR A 211 -5.07 -11.50 -13.37
C THR A 211 -4.11 -10.99 -12.29
N LEU A 212 -4.08 -9.69 -12.01
CA LEU A 212 -3.18 -9.07 -11.03
C LEU A 212 -3.95 -8.20 -10.05
N LEU A 213 -3.82 -8.51 -8.77
CA LEU A 213 -4.36 -7.74 -7.65
C LEU A 213 -3.24 -7.03 -6.90
N ARG A 214 -3.58 -5.89 -6.28
CA ARG A 214 -2.74 -5.17 -5.34
C ARG A 214 -3.50 -4.93 -4.04
N CYS A 215 -2.85 -5.14 -2.91
CA CYS A 215 -3.31 -4.70 -1.60
C CYS A 215 -2.30 -3.72 -1.02
N VAL A 216 -2.77 -2.57 -0.54
CA VAL A 216 -1.95 -1.59 0.18
C VAL A 216 -2.33 -1.64 1.65
N ILE A 217 -1.35 -1.92 2.51
CA ILE A 217 -1.54 -2.18 3.94
C ILE A 217 -0.55 -1.34 4.73
N GLY A 218 -0.97 -0.15 5.18
CA GLY A 218 -0.06 0.83 5.74
C GLY A 218 1.02 1.22 4.72
N ARG A 219 2.27 0.80 4.97
CA ARG A 219 3.42 1.00 4.07
C ARG A 219 3.80 -0.24 3.26
N GLU A 220 3.11 -1.34 3.46
CA GLU A 220 3.26 -2.56 2.66
C GLU A 220 2.41 -2.49 1.41
N VAL A 221 2.97 -3.01 0.31
CA VAL A 221 2.23 -3.25 -0.93
C VAL A 221 2.44 -4.70 -1.30
N ILE A 222 1.35 -5.45 -1.38
CA ILE A 222 1.36 -6.88 -1.69
C ILE A 222 0.65 -7.10 -3.01
N TYR A 223 1.26 -7.90 -3.88
CA TYR A 223 0.72 -8.23 -5.19
C TYR A 223 0.31 -9.69 -5.22
N TYR A 224 -0.81 -9.99 -5.89
CA TYR A 224 -1.29 -11.35 -6.06
C TYR A 224 -1.60 -11.64 -7.52
N GLN A 225 -1.12 -12.79 -7.99
CA GLN A 225 -1.54 -13.40 -9.24
C GLN A 225 -2.85 -14.15 -9.00
N THR A 226 -3.89 -13.82 -9.75
CA THR A 226 -5.23 -14.41 -9.60
C THR A 226 -5.77 -14.94 -10.94
N SER A 227 -6.89 -15.65 -10.90
CA SER A 227 -7.62 -16.11 -12.08
C SER A 227 -8.38 -14.97 -12.75
N SER A 228 -8.42 -14.96 -14.09
CA SER A 228 -9.23 -14.01 -14.86
C SER A 228 -10.73 -14.17 -14.62
N ALA A 229 -11.15 -15.27 -13.99
CA ALA A 229 -12.52 -15.47 -13.54
C ALA A 229 -12.97 -14.42 -12.52
N LEU A 230 -12.06 -13.96 -11.64
CA LEU A 230 -12.39 -12.92 -10.66
C LEU A 230 -12.72 -11.62 -11.37
N TYR A 231 -11.89 -11.21 -12.33
CA TYR A 231 -12.14 -10.01 -13.15
C TYR A 231 -13.50 -10.11 -13.86
N LYS A 232 -13.78 -11.24 -14.53
CA LYS A 232 -15.07 -11.46 -15.21
C LYS A 232 -16.26 -11.37 -14.25
N LEU A 233 -16.14 -11.95 -13.06
CA LEU A 233 -17.18 -11.88 -12.02
C LEU A 233 -17.43 -10.42 -11.63
N VAL A 234 -16.37 -9.64 -11.39
CA VAL A 234 -16.49 -8.24 -11.00
C VAL A 234 -17.08 -7.38 -12.12
N THR A 235 -16.63 -7.55 -13.37
CA THR A 235 -17.18 -6.80 -14.51
C THR A 235 -18.65 -7.13 -14.79
N ASN A 236 -19.10 -8.34 -14.46
CA ASN A 236 -20.51 -8.70 -14.57
C ASN A 236 -21.36 -8.06 -13.47
N LEU A 237 -20.79 -7.89 -12.27
CA LEU A 237 -21.48 -7.22 -11.14
C LEU A 237 -21.53 -5.70 -11.29
N LEU A 238 -20.49 -5.13 -11.91
CA LEU A 238 -20.27 -3.69 -12.07
C LEU A 238 -19.93 -3.39 -13.53
N PRO A 239 -20.90 -3.54 -14.46
CA PRO A 239 -20.64 -3.36 -15.87
C PRO A 239 -20.29 -1.90 -16.18
N GLU A 240 -19.48 -1.73 -17.23
CA GLU A 240 -19.17 -0.41 -17.75
C GLU A 240 -20.45 0.33 -18.17
N ARG A 241 -20.51 1.62 -17.86
CA ARG A 241 -21.55 2.53 -18.34
C ARG A 241 -21.03 3.37 -19.50
N PRO A 242 -21.92 3.91 -20.36
CA PRO A 242 -21.52 4.87 -21.38
C PRO A 242 -20.72 6.03 -20.79
N LYS A 243 -19.67 6.45 -21.50
CA LYS A 243 -18.86 7.63 -21.12
C LYS A 243 -19.71 8.88 -21.35
N THR A 244 -19.74 9.74 -20.34
CA THR A 244 -20.64 10.91 -20.26
C THR A 244 -19.90 12.24 -20.24
N THR A 245 -18.59 12.23 -20.08
CA THR A 245 -17.75 13.44 -20.06
C THR A 245 -16.59 13.33 -21.05
N GLY A 246 -16.09 14.48 -21.53
CA GLY A 246 -14.94 14.50 -22.45
C GLY A 246 -13.66 13.90 -21.86
N TRP A 247 -13.50 13.91 -20.52
CA TRP A 247 -12.40 13.20 -19.86
C TRP A 247 -12.61 11.69 -19.87
N GLU A 248 -13.85 11.22 -19.65
CA GLU A 248 -14.17 9.79 -19.66
C GLU A 248 -13.99 9.16 -21.06
N GLU A 249 -14.21 9.93 -22.13
CA GLU A 249 -13.96 9.49 -23.51
C GLU A 249 -12.48 9.14 -23.77
N LEU A 250 -11.56 9.82 -23.08
CA LEU A 250 -10.13 9.54 -23.25
C LEU A 250 -9.72 8.14 -22.80
N TYR A 251 -10.52 7.44 -21.97
CA TYR A 251 -10.21 6.05 -21.59
C TYR A 251 -10.26 5.07 -22.76
N GLU A 252 -10.86 5.47 -23.88
CA GLU A 252 -10.82 4.69 -25.14
C GLU A 252 -9.52 4.92 -25.92
N ALA A 253 -8.62 5.78 -25.44
CA ALA A 253 -7.39 6.11 -26.14
C ALA A 253 -6.52 4.86 -26.36
N THR A 254 -6.11 4.68 -27.61
CA THR A 254 -5.21 3.61 -28.04
C THR A 254 -3.74 4.03 -28.00
N ARG A 255 -3.50 5.35 -27.95
CA ARG A 255 -2.15 5.94 -27.90
C ARG A 255 -2.16 7.25 -27.12
N LEU A 256 -1.05 7.49 -26.42
CA LEU A 256 -0.71 8.78 -25.80
C LEU A 256 0.71 9.17 -26.22
N ASN A 257 0.85 10.35 -26.78
CA ASN A 257 2.15 11.00 -26.94
C ASN A 257 2.27 12.12 -25.91
N ALA A 258 3.42 12.21 -25.26
CA ALA A 258 3.75 13.30 -24.35
C ALA A 258 5.11 13.87 -24.69
N VAL A 259 5.20 15.19 -24.80
CA VAL A 259 6.44 15.91 -25.12
C VAL A 259 6.55 17.10 -24.19
N SER A 260 7.63 17.19 -23.42
CA SER A 260 7.94 18.40 -22.65
C SER A 260 8.70 19.39 -23.53
N ASP A 261 8.31 20.67 -23.52
CA ASP A 261 8.88 21.73 -24.38
C ASP A 261 10.34 22.11 -24.03
N GLY A 262 11.02 21.35 -23.17
CA GLY A 262 12.46 21.48 -22.90
C GLY A 262 13.35 20.89 -24.00
N GLN A 263 14.68 20.89 -23.78
CA GLN A 263 15.63 20.25 -24.71
C GLN A 263 15.16 18.82 -25.05
N GLN A 264 14.91 18.58 -26.34
CA GLN A 264 14.50 17.29 -26.91
C GLN A 264 15.57 16.25 -26.64
N THR A 265 15.41 15.55 -25.52
CA THR A 265 16.13 14.32 -25.20
C THR A 265 15.08 13.23 -25.11
N SER A 266 15.44 11.99 -25.45
CA SER A 266 14.53 10.83 -25.34
C SER A 266 13.98 10.59 -23.92
N LYS A 267 14.53 11.28 -22.91
CA LYS A 267 14.05 11.28 -21.52
C LYS A 267 12.84 12.19 -21.28
N ASN A 268 12.51 13.07 -22.21
CA ASN A 268 11.42 14.07 -22.11
C ASN A 268 10.25 13.78 -23.05
N GLU A 269 10.26 12.61 -23.70
CA GLU A 269 9.23 12.14 -24.62
C GLU A 269 8.70 10.78 -24.17
N ALA A 270 7.37 10.62 -24.16
CA ALA A 270 6.74 9.34 -23.89
C ALA A 270 5.75 9.00 -25.02
N HIS A 271 5.94 7.82 -25.59
CA HIS A 271 5.06 7.26 -26.61
C HIS A 271 4.47 5.96 -26.08
N LEU A 272 3.24 6.04 -25.57
CA LEU A 272 2.52 4.89 -25.05
C LEU A 272 1.51 4.41 -26.10
N MET A 273 1.47 3.11 -26.33
CA MET A 273 0.50 2.46 -27.21
C MET A 273 -0.22 1.36 -26.42
N LYS A 274 -1.50 1.11 -26.70
CA LYS A 274 -2.32 0.06 -26.06
C LYS A 274 -1.94 -1.36 -26.55
N GLN A 275 -0.65 -1.61 -26.78
CA GLN A 275 -0.14 -2.91 -27.22
C GLN A 275 -0.03 -3.90 -26.05
N ASN A 276 0.11 -3.39 -24.82
CA ASN A 276 0.08 -4.21 -23.62
C ASN A 276 -0.64 -3.51 -22.46
N LEU A 277 -1.02 -4.30 -21.45
CA LEU A 277 -1.80 -3.83 -20.30
C LEU A 277 -1.05 -2.83 -19.42
N ILE A 278 0.29 -2.86 -19.41
CA ILE A 278 1.10 -1.91 -18.63
C ILE A 278 0.99 -0.51 -19.26
N GLN A 279 1.22 -0.41 -20.57
CA GLN A 279 1.09 0.84 -21.30
C GLN A 279 -0.35 1.37 -21.28
N GLN A 280 -1.33 0.48 -21.43
CA GLN A 280 -2.74 0.86 -21.30
C GLN A 280 -3.04 1.41 -19.89
N GLY A 281 -2.60 0.71 -18.84
CA GLY A 281 -2.76 1.16 -17.47
C GLY A 281 -2.10 2.52 -17.21
N LYS A 282 -0.92 2.79 -17.80
CA LYS A 282 -0.29 4.11 -17.74
C LYS A 282 -1.15 5.20 -18.38
N ILE A 283 -1.67 4.96 -19.59
CA ILE A 283 -2.58 5.88 -20.29
C ILE A 283 -3.78 6.19 -19.39
N HIS A 284 -4.44 5.15 -18.85
CA HIS A 284 -5.58 5.30 -17.96
C HIS A 284 -5.22 6.06 -16.67
N GLN A 285 -4.04 5.84 -16.11
CA GLN A 285 -3.60 6.56 -14.91
C GLN A 285 -3.37 8.05 -15.18
N VAL A 286 -2.83 8.42 -16.35
CA VAL A 286 -2.75 9.84 -16.76
C VAL A 286 -4.15 10.45 -16.84
N ILE A 287 -5.10 9.73 -17.45
CA ILE A 287 -6.49 10.20 -17.56
C ILE A 287 -7.12 10.38 -16.18
N ARG A 288 -6.91 9.45 -15.24
CA ARG A 288 -7.37 9.62 -13.84
C ARG A 288 -6.84 10.89 -13.19
N VAL A 289 -5.56 11.22 -13.41
CA VAL A 289 -4.99 12.46 -12.89
C VAL A 289 -5.71 13.68 -13.52
N LEU A 290 -5.99 13.65 -14.82
CA LEU A 290 -6.73 14.71 -15.51
C LEU A 290 -8.18 14.85 -15.02
N THR A 291 -8.87 13.74 -14.72
CA THR A 291 -10.26 13.76 -14.23
C THR A 291 -10.42 14.45 -12.87
N ARG A 292 -9.34 14.61 -12.09
CA ARG A 292 -9.37 15.34 -10.81
C ARG A 292 -9.36 16.85 -10.98
N THR A 293 -9.09 17.33 -12.18
CA THR A 293 -8.99 18.76 -12.45
C THR A 293 -10.37 19.42 -12.40
N GLN A 294 -10.41 20.66 -11.92
CA GLN A 294 -11.62 21.47 -11.84
C GLN A 294 -11.48 22.70 -12.72
N HIS A 295 -12.58 23.14 -13.34
CA HIS A 295 -12.58 24.34 -14.17
C HIS A 295 -12.06 25.55 -13.38
N SER A 296 -11.14 26.32 -13.98
CA SER A 296 -10.51 27.45 -13.32
C SER A 296 -10.38 28.64 -14.27
N ASN A 297 -10.75 29.82 -13.78
CA ASN A 297 -10.55 31.10 -14.48
C ASN A 297 -9.32 31.87 -13.96
N ALA A 298 -8.53 31.26 -13.08
CA ALA A 298 -7.36 31.92 -12.51
C ALA A 298 -6.27 32.11 -13.56
N THR A 299 -5.50 33.20 -13.48
CA THR A 299 -4.31 33.34 -14.32
C THR A 299 -3.29 32.25 -13.98
N ILE A 300 -2.75 31.57 -15.00
CA ILE A 300 -1.71 30.56 -14.81
C ILE A 300 -0.50 31.20 -14.12
N GLN A 301 -0.27 30.83 -12.88
CA GLN A 301 0.96 31.15 -12.17
C GLN A 301 1.89 29.95 -12.26
N HIS A 302 3.10 30.17 -12.78
CA HIS A 302 4.13 29.13 -12.81
C HIS A 302 4.60 28.87 -11.38
N GLN A 303 4.00 27.87 -10.74
CA GLN A 303 4.39 27.40 -9.42
C GLN A 303 4.72 25.90 -9.54
N GLY A 304 6.00 25.56 -9.48
CA GLY A 304 6.45 24.18 -9.56
C GLY A 304 7.94 24.05 -9.90
N LYS A 305 8.48 22.84 -9.72
CA LYS A 305 9.85 22.49 -10.10
C LYS A 305 10.02 22.23 -11.61
N SER A 306 8.93 21.99 -12.34
CA SER A 306 8.99 21.71 -13.78
C SER A 306 8.96 23.02 -14.57
N THR A 307 10.03 23.26 -15.32
CA THR A 307 10.30 24.55 -15.97
C THR A 307 9.64 24.68 -17.35
N PHE A 308 9.20 23.57 -17.94
CA PHE A 308 8.69 23.52 -19.31
C PHE A 308 7.28 22.91 -19.36
N PRO A 309 6.36 23.44 -20.17
CA PRO A 309 5.06 22.82 -20.39
C PRO A 309 5.17 21.38 -20.90
N LEU A 310 4.17 20.56 -20.57
CA LEU A 310 4.01 19.21 -21.07
C LEU A 310 2.82 19.15 -22.05
N ASN A 311 3.10 18.89 -23.31
CA ASN A 311 2.09 18.69 -24.34
C ASN A 311 1.68 17.22 -24.39
N LEU A 312 0.38 16.95 -24.26
CA LEU A 312 -0.20 15.62 -24.33
C LEU A 312 -1.12 15.51 -25.54
N THR A 313 -0.99 14.43 -26.29
CA THR A 313 -1.87 14.10 -27.42
C THR A 313 -2.41 12.69 -27.25
N PHE A 314 -3.70 12.57 -26.96
CA PHE A 314 -4.42 11.30 -26.91
C PHE A 314 -5.02 10.98 -28.28
N TYR A 315 -4.97 9.71 -28.67
CA TYR A 315 -5.58 9.21 -29.90
C TYR A 315 -6.71 8.25 -29.54
N VAL A 316 -7.94 8.68 -29.77
CA VAL A 316 -9.14 7.85 -29.63
C VAL A 316 -9.67 7.63 -31.05
N ASP A 317 -9.67 6.38 -31.49
CA ASP A 317 -9.93 6.01 -32.88
C ASP A 317 -9.04 6.80 -33.87
N GLN A 318 -9.66 7.70 -34.65
CA GLN A 318 -8.98 8.57 -35.63
C GLN A 318 -8.86 10.03 -35.16
N LEU A 319 -9.38 10.37 -33.98
CA LEU A 319 -9.40 11.72 -33.45
C LEU A 319 -8.20 11.96 -32.54
N GLN A 320 -7.70 13.21 -32.57
CA GLN A 320 -6.61 13.67 -31.71
C GLN A 320 -7.14 14.66 -30.69
N TYR A 321 -6.84 14.40 -29.42
CA TYR A 321 -7.18 15.27 -28.30
C TYR A 321 -5.89 15.83 -27.72
N GLN A 322 -5.63 17.09 -28.06
CA GLN A 322 -4.44 17.82 -27.65
C GLN A 322 -4.72 18.65 -26.40
N MET A 323 -3.78 18.65 -25.47
CA MET A 323 -3.83 19.46 -24.26
C MET A 323 -2.42 19.88 -23.83
N LYS A 324 -2.35 21.03 -23.17
CA LYS A 324 -1.09 21.58 -22.65
C LYS A 324 -1.17 21.67 -21.14
N VAL A 325 -0.23 21.02 -20.46
CA VAL A 325 -0.12 21.02 -19.00
C VAL A 325 0.99 21.99 -18.58
N GLU A 326 0.67 22.91 -17.67
CA GLU A 326 1.57 23.94 -17.15
C GLU A 326 1.49 23.99 -15.62
N GLY A 327 2.42 23.29 -14.96
CA GLY A 327 2.48 23.19 -13.51
C GLY A 327 1.23 22.52 -12.92
N ASN A 328 0.32 23.33 -12.37
CA ASN A 328 -0.94 22.87 -11.77
C ASN A 328 -2.14 22.96 -12.72
N TYR A 329 -1.94 23.45 -13.94
CA TYR A 329 -3.03 23.76 -14.88
C TYR A 329 -2.97 22.88 -16.12
N VAL A 330 -4.12 22.60 -16.73
CA VAL A 330 -4.23 22.00 -18.06
C VAL A 330 -5.20 22.80 -18.93
N LEU A 331 -4.77 23.08 -20.15
CA LEU A 331 -5.55 23.72 -21.20
C LEU A 331 -6.08 22.63 -22.15
N TYR A 332 -7.39 22.52 -22.26
CA TYR A 332 -8.06 21.52 -23.11
C TYR A 332 -9.33 22.11 -23.72
N GLN A 333 -9.46 22.04 -25.05
CA GLN A 333 -10.59 22.58 -25.83
C GLN A 333 -10.91 24.06 -25.50
N GLY A 334 -9.88 24.89 -25.35
CA GLY A 334 -10.02 26.31 -25.02
C GLY A 334 -10.47 26.61 -23.59
N LYS A 335 -10.60 25.59 -22.73
CA LYS A 335 -10.91 25.71 -21.30
C LYS A 335 -9.70 25.39 -20.46
N GLN A 336 -9.64 26.00 -19.29
CA GLN A 336 -8.57 25.80 -18.32
C GLN A 336 -9.09 25.03 -17.11
N TYR A 337 -8.29 24.07 -16.64
CA TYR A 337 -8.57 23.28 -15.45
C TYR A 337 -7.36 23.29 -14.52
N TYR A 338 -7.60 23.10 -13.22
CA TYR A 338 -6.60 23.16 -12.16
C TYR A 338 -6.62 21.90 -11.30
N TRP A 339 -5.44 21.42 -10.93
CA TRP A 339 -5.22 20.43 -9.86
C TRP A 339 -3.81 20.59 -9.24
N PRO A 340 -3.65 20.52 -7.91
CA PRO A 340 -2.33 20.62 -7.29
C PRO A 340 -1.35 19.51 -7.76
N ASN A 341 -0.11 19.90 -8.05
CA ASN A 341 0.97 19.05 -8.54
C ASN A 341 0.62 18.26 -9.82
N LEU A 342 -0.26 18.81 -10.68
CA LEU A 342 -0.77 18.12 -11.86
C LEU A 342 0.35 17.60 -12.77
N GLN A 343 1.24 18.47 -13.22
CA GLN A 343 2.31 18.13 -14.13
C GLN A 343 3.27 17.10 -13.53
N THR A 344 3.70 17.31 -12.29
CA THR A 344 4.59 16.37 -11.58
C THR A 344 3.97 14.98 -11.45
N ASN A 345 2.67 14.90 -11.15
CA ASN A 345 1.96 13.62 -11.09
C ASN A 345 1.94 12.91 -12.45
N ILE A 346 1.67 13.64 -13.55
CA ILE A 346 1.69 13.07 -14.90
C ILE A 346 3.11 12.62 -15.30
N GLU A 347 4.10 13.47 -15.10
CA GLU A 347 5.51 13.19 -15.38
C GLU A 347 5.99 11.94 -14.62
N SER A 348 5.63 11.80 -13.35
CA SER A 348 5.99 10.62 -12.54
C SER A 348 5.39 9.30 -13.04
N ILE A 349 4.33 9.32 -13.85
CA ILE A 349 3.75 8.13 -14.49
C ILE A 349 4.46 7.82 -15.82
N LEU A 350 4.70 8.89 -16.60
CA LEU A 350 5.23 8.81 -17.95
C LEU A 350 6.74 8.54 -17.97
N PHE A 351 7.49 9.25 -17.13
CA PHE A 351 8.95 9.33 -17.16
C PHE A 351 9.62 8.67 -15.96
N THR A 352 8.92 7.84 -15.18
CA THR A 352 9.59 7.00 -14.17
C THR A 352 10.64 6.13 -14.88
N ILE A 353 11.90 6.48 -14.68
CA ILE A 353 13.05 5.73 -15.14
C ILE A 353 13.07 4.44 -14.32
N LYS A 354 13.17 3.29 -15.00
CA LYS A 354 13.53 2.04 -14.33
C LYS A 354 14.98 2.18 -13.89
N ASP A 355 15.23 2.12 -12.59
CA ASP A 355 16.51 1.63 -12.08
C ASP A 355 16.48 0.10 -12.05
#